data_AF-A0A819VQ35-F1
#
_entry.id   AF-A0A819VQ35-F1
#
_cell.length_a   1.000
_cell.length_b   1.000
_cell.length_c   1.000
_cell.angle_alpha   90.00
_cell.angle_beta   90.00
_cell.angle_gamma   90.00
#
_symmetry.space_group_name_H-M   'P 1'
#
loop_
_entity.id
_entity.type
_entity.pdbx_description
1 polymer ?
#
loop_
_entity_poly.entity_id
_entity_poly.type
_entity_poly.pdbx_seq_one_letter_code
_entity_poly.pdbx_strand_id
1 'polypeptide(L)'
;MDIQFVLDPYACAKYLMSYTTKPEREMSLLLEAIHKECCEGNMSVREEMKKKLTETFFNHRQVSVQEAIYRAAGMPLTYSSRKVIFIPLHSNSCRFLEPQRILKQMDQENNAIYMSNLVDKYFDSPSDSDSNICMADFASDYDIVSATRSAKKPRNSNKKLQTLPFAIKKNSAIKKLIIIRYPFVNRETDPENYFENLLVLYLPIQNQDELEKTIPIVL
;
A
#
# COMPACT_ATOMS: atom_id res chain seq x y z
N MET A 1 -3.13 20.51 38.04
CA MET A 1 -3.17 19.05 37.92
C MET A 1 -4.64 18.67 37.96
N ASP A 2 -5.17 18.03 36.91
CA ASP A 2 -6.53 17.50 36.92
C ASP A 2 -6.50 16.10 37.54
N ILE A 3 -7.24 15.89 38.63
CA ILE A 3 -7.36 14.60 39.30
C ILE A 3 -8.84 14.19 39.21
N GLN A 4 -9.13 13.16 38.42
CA GLN A 4 -10.47 12.59 38.26
C GLN A 4 -10.51 11.15 38.76
N PHE A 5 -11.61 10.76 39.38
CA PHE A 5 -11.86 9.39 39.80
C PHE A 5 -12.07 8.49 38.58
N VAL A 6 -11.33 7.38 38.52
CA VAL A 6 -11.47 6.37 37.47
C VAL A 6 -12.59 5.42 37.88
N LEU A 7 -13.73 5.51 37.20
CA LEU A 7 -14.89 4.62 37.40
C LEU A 7 -14.87 3.40 36.45
N ASP A 8 -14.17 3.51 35.32
CA ASP A 8 -14.10 2.49 34.27
C ASP A 8 -12.69 2.43 33.65
N PRO A 9 -12.06 1.24 33.56
CA PRO A 9 -10.75 1.08 32.92
C PRO A 9 -10.73 1.51 31.44
N TYR A 10 -11.82 1.36 30.70
CA TYR A 10 -11.88 1.84 29.30
C TYR A 10 -11.91 3.36 29.23
N ALA A 11 -12.64 4.02 30.14
CA ALA A 11 -12.61 5.47 30.28
C ALA A 11 -11.19 6.00 30.59
N CYS A 12 -10.43 5.29 31.43
CA CYS A 12 -9.03 5.62 31.71
C CYS A 12 -8.15 5.52 30.46
N ALA A 13 -8.23 4.41 29.71
CA ALA A 13 -7.47 4.23 28.49
C ALA A 13 -7.84 5.29 27.43
N LYS A 14 -9.13 5.61 27.27
CA LYS A 14 -9.61 6.67 26.38
C LYS A 14 -9.07 8.04 26.78
N TYR A 15 -9.06 8.36 28.07
CA TYR A 15 -8.51 9.62 28.58
C TYR A 15 -7.00 9.72 28.28
N LEU A 16 -6.24 8.68 28.59
CA LEU A 16 -4.81 8.61 28.32
C LEU A 16 -4.52 8.81 26.82
N MET A 17 -5.23 8.07 25.97
CA MET A 17 -5.08 8.20 24.51
C MET A 17 -5.40 9.62 24.03
N SER A 18 -6.51 10.20 24.50
CA SER A 18 -6.94 11.56 24.12
C SER A 18 -5.90 12.61 24.52
N TYR A 19 -5.22 12.41 25.65
CA TYR A 19 -4.16 13.30 26.08
C TYR A 19 -2.90 13.15 25.23
N THR A 20 -2.48 11.91 24.95
CA THR A 20 -1.29 11.65 24.13
C THR A 20 -1.45 12.10 22.67
N THR A 21 -2.66 12.00 22.11
CA THR A 21 -2.95 12.37 20.71
C THR A 21 -3.48 13.80 20.57
N LYS A 22 -3.55 14.58 21.66
CA LYS A 22 -3.98 15.99 21.62
C LYS A 22 -3.25 16.84 20.57
N PRO A 23 -1.90 16.84 20.48
CA PRO A 23 -1.21 17.64 19.45
C PRO A 23 -1.53 17.16 18.03
N GLU A 24 -1.78 15.87 17.84
CA GLU A 24 -2.17 15.32 16.54
C GLU A 24 -3.57 15.78 16.15
N ARG A 25 -4.51 15.84 17.12
CA ARG A 25 -5.86 16.38 16.90
C ARG A 25 -5.83 17.87 16.55
N GLU A 26 -5.04 18.67 17.25
CA GLU A 26 -4.89 20.10 16.95
C GLU A 26 -4.33 20.30 15.53
N MET A 27 -3.36 19.49 15.13
CA MET A 27 -2.85 19.47 13.76
C MET A 27 -3.92 19.09 12.74
N SER A 28 -4.72 18.05 12.98
CA SER A 28 -5.79 17.65 12.08
C SER A 28 -6.81 18.77 11.85
N LEU A 29 -7.21 19.48 12.92
CA LEU A 29 -8.14 20.61 12.82
C LEU A 29 -7.55 21.76 12.00
N LEU A 30 -6.27 22.06 12.19
CA LEU A 30 -5.55 23.09 11.42
C LEU A 30 -5.52 22.74 9.93
N LEU A 31 -5.16 21.50 9.60
CA LEU A 31 -5.12 21.02 8.22
C LEU A 31 -6.51 21.03 7.57
N GLU A 32 -7.56 20.69 8.32
CA GLU A 32 -8.94 20.71 7.82
C GLU A 32 -9.43 22.14 7.54
N ALA A 33 -9.07 23.11 8.38
CA ALA A 33 -9.36 24.53 8.14
C ALA A 33 -8.68 25.03 6.86
N ILE A 34 -7.40 24.71 6.68
CA ILE A 34 -6.64 25.11 5.47
C ILE A 34 -7.20 24.45 4.22
N HIS A 35 -7.61 23.19 4.31
CA HIS A 35 -8.27 22.50 3.20
C HIS A 35 -9.54 23.24 2.78
N LYS A 36 -10.40 23.63 3.74
CA LYS A 36 -11.61 24.42 3.46
C LYS A 36 -11.29 25.76 2.78
N GLU A 37 -10.30 26.50 3.29
CA GLU A 37 -9.84 27.75 2.67
C GLU A 37 -9.30 27.55 1.24
N CYS A 38 -8.63 26.43 0.96
CA CYS A 38 -8.12 26.11 -0.36
C CYS A 38 -9.25 25.77 -1.35
N CYS A 39 -10.28 25.04 -0.88
CA CYS A 39 -11.48 24.76 -1.67
C CYS A 39 -12.23 26.04 -2.03
N GLU A 40 -12.39 26.97 -1.07
CA GLU A 40 -13.03 28.27 -1.31
C GLU A 40 -12.22 29.16 -2.26
N GLY A 41 -10.88 29.09 -2.16
CA GLY A 41 -9.95 29.81 -3.03
C GLY A 41 -9.81 29.25 -4.45
N ASN A 42 -10.55 28.18 -4.80
CA ASN A 42 -10.53 27.51 -6.11
C ASN A 42 -9.10 27.13 -6.58
N MET A 43 -8.26 26.72 -5.63
CA MET A 43 -6.89 26.31 -5.93
C MET A 43 -6.85 24.94 -6.60
N SER A 44 -5.85 24.71 -7.46
CA SER A 44 -5.58 23.36 -7.97
C SER A 44 -5.18 22.43 -6.82
N VAL A 45 -5.74 21.21 -6.80
CA VAL A 45 -5.43 20.14 -5.81
C VAL A 45 -3.93 19.93 -5.63
N ARG A 46 -3.16 20.03 -6.72
CA ARG A 46 -1.69 19.89 -6.67
C ARG A 46 -1.04 21.02 -5.89
N GLU A 47 -1.49 22.25 -6.09
CA GLU A 47 -0.94 23.43 -5.42
C GLU A 47 -1.36 23.48 -3.96
N GLU A 48 -2.62 23.14 -3.68
CA GLU A 48 -3.13 22.95 -2.33
C GLU A 48 -2.26 21.97 -1.53
N MET A 49 -2.10 20.74 -2.04
CA MET A 49 -1.33 19.71 -1.37
C MET A 49 0.13 20.11 -1.21
N LYS A 50 0.78 20.54 -2.30
CA LYS A 50 2.24 20.76 -2.31
C LYS A 50 2.67 22.04 -1.61
N LYS A 51 1.93 23.13 -1.75
CA LYS A 51 2.31 24.42 -1.16
C LYS A 51 1.68 24.57 0.22
N LYS A 52 0.38 24.77 0.31
CA LYS A 52 -0.28 25.20 1.57
C LYS A 52 -0.33 24.11 2.64
N LEU A 53 -0.80 22.92 2.29
CA LEU A 53 -0.99 21.85 3.28
C LEU A 53 0.35 21.34 3.80
N THR A 54 1.29 21.07 2.88
CA THR A 54 2.62 20.58 3.22
C THR A 54 3.42 21.60 4.03
N GLU A 55 3.43 22.87 3.63
CA GLU A 55 4.15 23.93 4.34
C GLU A 55 3.62 24.11 5.76
N THR A 56 2.30 24.20 5.92
CA THR A 56 1.68 24.34 7.24
C THR A 56 1.99 23.13 8.13
N PHE A 57 1.88 21.92 7.58
CA PHE A 57 2.20 20.71 8.32
C PHE A 57 3.64 20.74 8.83
N PHE A 58 4.63 21.09 8.00
CA PHE A 58 6.03 21.14 8.44
C PHE A 58 6.30 22.24 9.47
N ASN A 59 5.63 23.39 9.35
CA ASN A 59 5.87 24.53 10.24
C ASN A 59 5.21 24.35 11.62
N HIS A 60 4.03 23.74 11.68
CA HIS A 60 3.26 23.62 12.92
C HIS A 60 3.43 22.25 13.60
N ARG A 61 3.96 21.22 12.92
CA ARG A 61 4.09 19.88 13.51
C ARG A 61 5.17 19.87 14.59
N GLN A 62 4.72 19.62 15.81
CA GLN A 62 5.59 19.35 16.95
C GLN A 62 6.03 17.89 16.93
N VAL A 63 7.30 17.68 17.25
CA VAL A 63 7.96 16.37 17.17
C VAL A 63 8.77 16.17 18.45
N SER A 64 8.70 14.98 19.05
CA SER A 64 9.52 14.69 20.22
C SER A 64 11.00 14.68 19.88
N VAL A 65 11.87 14.99 20.84
CA VAL A 65 13.34 14.95 20.64
C VAL A 65 13.79 13.56 20.17
N GLN A 66 13.20 12.50 20.73
CA GLN A 66 13.49 11.12 20.35
C GLN A 66 13.13 10.85 18.88
N GLU A 67 11.93 11.25 18.45
CA GLU A 67 11.51 11.11 17.05
C GLU A 67 12.42 11.93 16.11
N ALA A 68 12.82 13.14 16.52
CA ALA A 68 13.73 13.98 15.74
C ALA A 68 15.11 13.34 15.55
N ILE A 69 15.69 12.76 16.61
CA ILE A 69 16.98 12.05 16.53
C ILE A 69 16.87 10.84 15.59
N TYR A 70 15.83 10.03 15.73
CA TYR A 70 15.62 8.86 14.87
C TYR A 70 15.49 9.26 13.40
N ARG A 71 14.72 10.31 13.10
CA ARG A 71 14.57 10.84 11.74
C ARG A 71 15.89 11.40 11.20
N ALA A 72 16.63 12.17 11.99
CA ALA A 72 17.91 12.76 11.58
C ALA A 72 18.98 11.70 11.31
N ALA A 73 19.00 10.61 12.09
CA ALA A 73 19.91 9.49 11.93
C ALA A 73 19.47 8.47 10.85
N GLY A 74 18.31 8.67 10.23
CA GLY A 74 17.74 7.71 9.27
C GLY A 74 17.34 6.37 9.89
N MET A 75 17.11 6.33 11.20
CA MET A 75 16.70 5.15 11.94
C MET A 75 15.18 4.93 11.83
N PRO A 76 14.71 3.67 11.74
CA PRO A 76 13.28 3.39 11.68
C PRO A 76 12.62 3.68 13.03
N LEU A 77 11.49 4.39 13.00
CA LEU A 77 10.70 4.72 14.20
C LEU A 77 9.95 3.52 14.78
N THR A 78 9.73 2.48 13.98
CA THR A 78 9.04 1.26 14.41
C THR A 78 9.80 0.04 13.91
N TYR A 79 9.91 -0.96 14.79
CA TYR A 79 10.40 -2.28 14.44
C TYR A 79 9.24 -3.26 14.50
N SER A 80 9.00 -3.99 13.41
CA SER A 80 7.99 -5.03 13.37
C SER A 80 8.66 -6.37 13.09
N SER A 81 8.19 -7.41 13.79
CA SER A 81 8.67 -8.76 13.57
C SER A 81 8.16 -9.38 12.28
N ARG A 82 7.09 -8.82 11.71
CA ARG A 82 6.41 -9.27 10.49
C ARG A 82 6.46 -8.16 9.45
N LYS A 83 6.78 -8.52 8.22
CA LYS A 83 6.71 -7.61 7.08
C LYS A 83 5.24 -7.28 6.81
N VAL A 84 4.95 -6.02 6.49
CA VAL A 84 3.63 -5.58 6.04
C VAL A 84 3.73 -5.27 4.55
N ILE A 85 2.81 -5.80 3.75
CA ILE A 85 2.70 -5.53 2.31
C ILE A 85 1.34 -4.94 2.02
N PHE A 86 1.31 -3.86 1.26
CA PHE A 86 0.07 -3.28 0.76
C PHE A 86 -0.17 -3.71 -0.69
N ILE A 87 -1.35 -4.25 -0.98
CA ILE A 87 -1.75 -4.71 -2.32
C ILE A 87 -2.78 -3.73 -2.88
N PRO A 88 -2.46 -2.96 -3.94
CA PRO A 88 -3.42 -2.09 -4.60
C PRO A 88 -4.31 -2.93 -5.53
N LEU A 89 -5.48 -3.34 -5.05
CA LEU A 89 -6.39 -4.23 -5.78
C LEU A 89 -7.34 -3.49 -6.74
N HIS A 90 -7.64 -2.23 -6.47
CA HIS A 90 -8.63 -1.47 -7.23
C HIS A 90 -8.17 -1.23 -8.68
N SER A 91 -9.11 -1.31 -9.63
CA SER A 91 -8.91 -1.07 -11.08
C SER A 91 -8.29 0.31 -11.38
N ASN A 92 -8.81 1.37 -10.76
CA ASN A 92 -8.23 2.73 -10.72
C ASN A 92 -7.14 2.95 -9.66
N SER A 93 -6.43 1.91 -9.21
CA SER A 93 -5.36 2.11 -8.23
C SER A 93 -4.28 3.04 -8.76
N CYS A 94 -3.79 3.94 -7.91
CA CYS A 94 -2.69 4.83 -8.26
C CYS A 94 -1.44 4.00 -8.62
N ARG A 95 -1.12 3.94 -9.91
CA ARG A 95 0.12 3.35 -10.42
C ARG A 95 1.21 4.40 -10.50
N PHE A 96 2.43 3.99 -10.19
CA PHE A 96 3.59 4.84 -10.45
C PHE A 96 3.89 4.85 -11.94
N LEU A 97 4.24 6.02 -12.48
CA LEU A 97 4.80 6.12 -13.82
C LEU A 97 6.22 5.54 -13.80
N GLU A 98 6.64 4.97 -14.92
CA GLU A 98 8.04 4.60 -15.10
C GLU A 98 8.95 5.84 -14.91
N PRO A 99 10.20 5.65 -14.46
CA PRO A 99 11.13 6.76 -14.29
C PRO A 99 11.26 7.56 -15.58
N GLN A 100 11.35 8.90 -15.47
CA GLN A 100 11.44 9.80 -16.62
C GLN A 100 12.53 9.42 -17.63
N ARG A 101 13.64 8.82 -17.16
CA ARG A 101 14.71 8.32 -18.04
C ARG A 101 14.23 7.24 -19.02
N ILE A 102 13.34 6.35 -18.56
CA ILE A 102 12.77 5.25 -19.35
C ILE A 102 11.69 5.82 -20.25
N LEU A 103 10.78 6.64 -19.71
CA LEU A 103 9.72 7.29 -20.49
C LEU A 103 10.25 8.10 -21.69
N LYS A 104 11.39 8.79 -21.54
CA LYS A 104 12.02 9.53 -22.64
C LYS A 104 12.61 8.64 -23.73
N GLN A 105 12.92 7.40 -23.43
CA GLN A 105 13.48 6.41 -24.35
C GLN A 105 12.40 5.51 -24.97
N MET A 106 11.17 5.57 -24.47
CA MET A 106 10.06 4.80 -24.99
C MET A 106 9.53 5.41 -26.28
N ASP A 107 9.11 4.56 -27.19
CA ASP A 107 8.39 4.98 -28.40
C ASP A 107 7.06 5.64 -28.01
N GLN A 108 6.67 6.66 -28.78
CA GLN A 108 5.45 7.44 -28.51
C GLN A 108 4.17 6.61 -28.61
N GLU A 109 4.22 5.47 -29.29
CA GLU A 109 3.10 4.53 -29.45
C GLU A 109 3.01 3.50 -28.31
N ASN A 110 4.00 3.45 -27.40
CA ASN A 110 4.01 2.49 -26.32
C ASN A 110 3.16 2.97 -25.13
N ASN A 111 2.03 2.29 -24.89
CA ASN A 111 1.11 2.60 -23.80
C ASN A 111 1.55 2.06 -22.42
N ALA A 112 2.69 1.35 -22.32
CA ALA A 112 3.21 0.79 -21.08
C ALA A 112 3.95 1.83 -20.20
N ILE A 113 3.27 2.93 -19.87
CA ILE A 113 3.84 4.08 -19.14
C ILE A 113 3.96 3.78 -17.63
N TYR A 114 3.25 2.77 -17.13
CA TYR A 114 3.15 2.45 -15.71
C TYR A 114 4.15 1.38 -15.26
N MET A 115 4.62 1.52 -14.02
CA MET A 115 5.43 0.50 -13.35
C MET A 115 4.59 -0.73 -13.01
N SER A 116 5.23 -1.91 -13.13
CA SER A 116 4.61 -3.17 -12.72
C SER A 116 4.47 -3.30 -11.19
N ASN A 117 3.23 -3.53 -10.76
CA ASN A 117 2.85 -3.75 -9.37
C ASN A 117 2.99 -5.23 -8.98
N LEU A 118 2.61 -5.55 -7.73
CA LEU A 118 2.54 -6.95 -7.26
C LEU A 118 1.51 -7.75 -8.07
N VAL A 119 0.38 -7.13 -8.38
CA VAL A 119 -0.73 -7.73 -9.13
C VAL A 119 -0.27 -8.16 -10.54
N ASP A 120 0.39 -7.26 -11.28
CA ASP A 120 0.89 -7.58 -12.62
C ASP A 120 1.92 -8.74 -12.57
N LYS A 121 2.71 -8.83 -11.50
CA LYS A 121 3.72 -9.89 -11.32
C LYS A 121 3.11 -11.23 -10.94
N TYR A 122 1.96 -11.22 -10.26
CA TYR A 122 1.21 -12.42 -9.97
C TYR A 122 0.64 -13.01 -11.26
N PHE A 123 -0.01 -12.19 -12.10
CA PHE A 123 -0.54 -12.65 -13.39
C PHE A 123 0.55 -13.08 -14.38
N ASP A 124 1.72 -12.45 -14.34
CA ASP A 124 2.87 -12.80 -15.18
C ASP A 124 3.72 -13.97 -14.60
N SER A 125 3.25 -14.62 -13.54
CA SER A 125 3.92 -15.79 -12.98
C SER A 125 3.80 -17.02 -13.91
N PRO A 126 4.78 -17.93 -13.92
CA PRO A 126 4.73 -19.12 -14.76
C PRO A 126 3.57 -20.05 -14.38
N SER A 127 2.81 -20.53 -15.37
CA SER A 127 1.67 -21.45 -15.17
C SER A 127 2.04 -22.79 -14.52
N ASP A 128 3.32 -23.16 -14.50
CA ASP A 128 3.85 -24.34 -13.78
C ASP A 128 4.03 -24.12 -12.26
N SER A 129 3.57 -22.99 -11.72
CA SER A 129 3.48 -22.78 -10.27
C SER A 129 2.13 -23.26 -9.77
N ASP A 130 2.13 -23.97 -8.63
CA ASP A 130 0.96 -24.59 -7.99
C ASP A 130 -0.34 -23.84 -8.33
N SER A 131 -1.15 -24.39 -9.23
CA SER A 131 -2.24 -23.70 -9.94
C SER A 131 -3.40 -23.22 -9.06
N ASN A 132 -3.22 -23.30 -7.75
CA ASN A 132 -4.19 -22.99 -6.71
C ASN A 132 -3.67 -21.94 -5.71
N ILE A 133 -2.60 -21.22 -6.06
CA ILE A 133 -2.06 -20.12 -5.24
C ILE A 133 -2.91 -18.87 -5.49
N CYS A 134 -3.51 -18.31 -4.45
CA CYS A 134 -4.17 -17.01 -4.54
C CYS A 134 -3.17 -15.84 -4.46
N MET A 135 -3.60 -14.63 -4.80
CA MET A 135 -2.77 -13.42 -4.71
C MET A 135 -2.19 -13.21 -3.30
N ALA A 136 -2.97 -13.51 -2.26
CA ALA A 136 -2.53 -13.41 -0.88
C ALA A 136 -1.38 -14.38 -0.55
N ASP A 137 -1.53 -15.64 -0.97
CA ASP A 137 -0.52 -16.67 -0.79
C ASP A 137 0.74 -16.31 -1.59
N PHE A 138 0.59 -15.81 -2.81
CA PHE A 138 1.69 -15.33 -3.62
C PHE A 138 2.49 -14.22 -2.91
N ALA A 139 1.78 -13.24 -2.36
CA ALA A 139 2.38 -12.11 -1.64
C ALA A 139 3.11 -12.54 -0.35
N SER A 140 2.65 -13.60 0.31
CA SER A 140 3.25 -14.16 1.52
C SER A 140 4.46 -15.04 1.20
N ASP A 141 4.30 -15.96 0.26
CA ASP A 141 5.21 -17.07 0.04
C ASP A 141 6.31 -16.74 -0.95
N TYR A 142 6.17 -15.71 -1.78
CA TYR A 142 7.16 -15.37 -2.80
C TYR A 142 7.79 -14.00 -2.58
N ASP A 143 9.13 -13.97 -2.59
CA ASP A 143 9.89 -12.73 -2.70
C ASP A 143 10.17 -12.44 -4.19
N ILE A 144 9.87 -11.21 -4.61
CA ILE A 144 10.19 -10.71 -5.96
C ILE A 144 11.64 -10.22 -6.01
N VAL A 145 12.40 -10.71 -6.99
CA VAL A 145 13.80 -10.35 -7.23
C VAL A 145 13.96 -9.90 -8.67
N SER A 146 14.83 -8.92 -8.93
CA SER A 146 15.20 -8.55 -10.32
C SER A 146 15.83 -9.74 -11.04
N ALA A 147 15.44 -10.00 -12.29
CA ALA A 147 15.99 -11.07 -13.09
C ALA A 147 17.52 -10.94 -13.26
N THR A 148 18.02 -9.71 -13.41
CA THR A 148 19.47 -9.41 -13.49
C THR A 148 20.20 -9.80 -12.20
N ARG A 149 19.60 -9.58 -11.03
CA ARG A 149 20.19 -9.96 -9.74
C ARG A 149 20.15 -11.48 -9.54
N SER A 150 19.05 -12.12 -9.96
CA SER A 150 18.89 -13.57 -9.92
C SER A 150 19.94 -14.28 -10.79
N ALA A 151 20.20 -13.75 -12.00
CA ALA A 151 21.20 -14.31 -12.92
C ALA A 151 22.63 -14.27 -12.35
N LYS A 152 22.96 -13.27 -11.54
CA LYS A 152 24.29 -13.16 -10.89
C LYS A 152 24.51 -14.15 -9.75
N LYS A 153 23.45 -14.66 -9.12
CA LYS A 153 23.50 -15.65 -8.04
C LYS A 153 22.40 -16.69 -8.26
N PRO A 154 22.58 -17.60 -9.23
CA PRO A 154 21.56 -18.59 -9.56
C PRO A 154 21.33 -19.48 -8.35
N ARG A 155 20.09 -19.52 -7.86
CA ARG A 155 19.60 -20.54 -6.93
C ARG A 155 18.55 -21.36 -7.67
N ASN A 156 18.61 -22.68 -7.52
CA ASN A 156 17.75 -23.63 -8.24
C ASN A 156 16.24 -23.40 -8.03
N SER A 157 15.85 -22.61 -7.02
CA SER A 157 14.45 -22.33 -6.69
C SER A 157 13.87 -21.04 -7.30
N ASN A 158 14.65 -20.26 -8.07
CA ASN A 158 14.17 -19.01 -8.62
C ASN A 158 13.46 -19.26 -9.96
N LYS A 159 12.17 -18.95 -10.05
CA LYS A 159 11.40 -19.02 -11.31
C LYS A 159 11.35 -17.61 -11.93
N LYS A 160 11.71 -17.48 -13.21
CA LYS A 160 11.59 -16.19 -13.93
C LYS A 160 10.13 -15.94 -14.28
N LEU A 161 9.70 -14.69 -14.30
CA LEU A 161 8.41 -14.32 -14.84
C LEU A 161 8.42 -14.37 -16.37
N GLN A 162 7.24 -14.40 -17.00
CA GLN A 162 7.12 -14.64 -18.44
C GLN A 162 7.55 -13.42 -19.26
N THR A 163 6.94 -12.26 -18.99
CA THR A 163 7.16 -11.03 -19.75
C THR A 163 8.01 -10.02 -18.98
N LEU A 164 7.86 -9.96 -17.65
CA LEU A 164 8.50 -8.95 -16.82
C LEU A 164 9.95 -9.33 -16.45
N PRO A 165 10.86 -8.36 -16.29
CA PRO A 165 12.28 -8.59 -15.96
C PRO A 165 12.49 -8.92 -14.47
N PHE A 166 11.62 -9.75 -13.89
CA PHE A 166 11.66 -10.20 -12.51
C PHE A 166 11.72 -11.72 -12.43
N ALA A 167 12.08 -12.21 -11.25
CA ALA A 167 12.02 -13.61 -10.87
C ALA A 167 11.41 -13.70 -9.48
N ILE A 168 10.61 -14.75 -9.26
CA ILE A 168 10.02 -15.09 -7.97
C ILE A 168 10.86 -16.15 -7.28
N LYS A 169 11.02 -15.96 -5.97
CA LYS A 169 11.76 -16.87 -5.10
C LYS A 169 10.85 -17.26 -3.94
N LYS A 170 10.59 -18.55 -3.80
CA LYS A 170 9.84 -19.07 -2.66
C LYS A 170 10.60 -18.78 -1.36
N ASN A 171 9.90 -18.18 -0.40
CA ASN A 171 10.40 -17.93 0.94
C ASN A 171 10.63 -19.27 1.64
N SER A 172 11.71 -19.35 2.42
CA SER A 172 11.90 -20.52 3.28
C SER A 172 10.79 -20.55 4.33
N ALA A 173 10.21 -21.72 4.60
CA ALA A 173 9.08 -21.94 5.50
C ALA A 173 9.28 -21.38 6.93
N ILE A 174 10.52 -21.04 7.31
CA ILE A 174 10.89 -20.47 8.61
C ILE A 174 10.61 -18.95 8.68
N LYS A 175 10.34 -18.28 7.56
CA LYS A 175 10.06 -16.83 7.51
C LYS A 175 8.63 -16.56 7.97
N LYS A 176 8.47 -15.62 8.92
CA LYS A 176 7.20 -15.24 9.54
C LYS A 176 6.17 -14.78 8.50
N LEU A 177 4.93 -15.25 8.66
CA LEU A 177 3.73 -14.80 7.94
C LEU A 177 3.72 -13.28 7.75
N ILE A 178 3.44 -12.85 6.54
CA ILE A 178 3.37 -11.44 6.13
C ILE A 178 1.98 -10.88 6.44
N ILE A 179 1.92 -9.64 6.92
CA ILE A 179 0.65 -8.95 7.11
C ILE A 179 0.27 -8.28 5.79
N ILE A 180 -0.82 -8.72 5.20
CA ILE A 180 -1.36 -8.14 3.98
C ILE A 180 -2.33 -7.03 4.34
N ARG A 181 -2.15 -5.87 3.73
CA ARG A 181 -3.07 -4.74 3.77
C ARG A 181 -3.55 -4.48 2.36
N TYR A 182 -4.79 -4.03 2.24
CA TYR A 182 -5.42 -3.68 0.97
C TYR A 182 -6.37 -2.50 1.20
N PRO A 183 -6.84 -1.81 0.16
CA PRO A 183 -7.78 -0.70 0.30
C PRO A 183 -8.98 -1.11 1.14
N PHE A 184 -9.29 -0.31 2.16
CA PHE A 184 -10.50 -0.50 2.93
C PHE A 184 -11.67 0.08 2.14
N VAL A 185 -12.60 -0.78 1.75
CA VAL A 185 -13.87 -0.41 1.14
C VAL A 185 -14.97 -0.81 2.11
N ASN A 186 -15.95 0.06 2.32
CA ASN A 186 -17.07 -0.27 3.19
C ASN A 186 -18.11 -1.08 2.40
N ARG A 187 -18.46 -2.24 2.95
CA ARG A 187 -19.42 -3.20 2.38
C ARG A 187 -20.79 -2.58 2.11
N GLU A 188 -21.24 -1.63 2.93
CA GLU A 188 -22.59 -1.04 2.80
C GLU A 188 -22.65 0.07 1.75
N THR A 189 -21.61 0.89 1.67
CA THR A 189 -21.58 2.02 0.73
C THR A 189 -21.16 1.61 -0.67
N ASP A 190 -20.29 0.59 -0.77
CA ASP A 190 -19.69 0.16 -2.03
C ASP A 190 -19.45 -1.36 -2.01
N PRO A 191 -20.52 -2.16 -2.15
CA PRO A 191 -20.45 -3.61 -2.06
C PRO A 191 -19.66 -4.22 -3.23
N GLU A 192 -19.73 -3.64 -4.43
CA GLU A 192 -19.09 -4.17 -5.63
C GLU A 192 -17.57 -4.20 -5.47
N ASN A 193 -16.95 -3.06 -5.17
CA ASN A 193 -15.52 -2.97 -4.95
C ASN A 193 -15.07 -3.77 -3.71
N TYR A 194 -15.92 -3.89 -2.69
CA TYR A 194 -15.62 -4.70 -1.51
C TYR A 194 -15.46 -6.19 -1.87
N PHE A 195 -16.42 -6.76 -2.61
CA PHE A 195 -16.38 -8.17 -3.00
C PHE A 195 -15.35 -8.42 -4.11
N GLU A 196 -15.18 -7.50 -5.06
CA GLU A 196 -14.14 -7.57 -6.07
C GLU A 196 -12.75 -7.70 -5.42
N ASN A 197 -12.43 -6.84 -4.44
CA ASN A 197 -11.17 -6.89 -3.71
C ASN A 197 -10.97 -8.25 -3.02
N LEU A 198 -12.01 -8.82 -2.41
CA LEU A 198 -11.91 -10.12 -1.75
C LEU A 198 -11.69 -11.27 -2.75
N LEU A 199 -12.40 -11.24 -3.88
CA LEU A 199 -12.26 -12.25 -4.92
C LEU A 199 -10.86 -12.20 -5.54
N VAL A 200 -10.38 -11.02 -5.92
CA VAL A 200 -9.01 -10.87 -6.48
C VAL A 200 -7.94 -11.33 -5.49
N LEU A 201 -8.16 -11.16 -4.19
CA LEU A 201 -7.14 -11.47 -3.18
C LEU A 201 -7.09 -12.96 -2.82
N TYR A 202 -8.25 -13.63 -2.76
CA TYR A 202 -8.36 -15.01 -2.25
C TYR A 202 -8.76 -16.07 -3.29
N LEU A 203 -9.25 -15.67 -4.45
CA LEU A 203 -9.52 -16.60 -5.53
C LEU A 203 -8.22 -16.83 -6.34
N PRO A 204 -7.84 -18.08 -6.64
CA PRO A 204 -6.67 -18.39 -7.46
C PRO A 204 -6.99 -18.11 -8.93
N ILE A 205 -6.96 -16.84 -9.29
CA ILE A 205 -7.23 -16.33 -10.64
C ILE A 205 -5.92 -16.28 -11.43
N GLN A 206 -5.94 -16.64 -12.72
CA GLN A 206 -4.78 -16.50 -13.60
C GLN A 206 -4.85 -15.28 -14.52
N ASN A 207 -6.06 -14.80 -14.82
CA ASN A 207 -6.27 -13.60 -15.63
C ASN A 207 -7.40 -12.74 -15.05
N GLN A 208 -7.27 -11.42 -15.15
CA GLN A 208 -8.28 -10.48 -14.68
C GLN A 208 -9.67 -10.74 -15.32
N ASP A 209 -9.69 -11.16 -16.58
CA ASP A 209 -10.91 -11.49 -17.35
C ASP A 209 -11.69 -12.71 -16.79
N GLU A 210 -11.07 -13.55 -15.96
CA GLU A 210 -11.80 -14.67 -15.33
C GLU A 210 -12.84 -14.18 -14.34
N LEU A 211 -12.58 -13.02 -13.72
CA LEU A 211 -13.49 -12.40 -12.76
C LEU A 211 -14.80 -11.96 -13.43
N GLU A 212 -14.72 -11.43 -14.66
CA GLU A 212 -15.87 -11.00 -15.45
C GLU A 212 -16.73 -12.20 -15.94
N LYS A 213 -16.09 -13.33 -16.24
CA LYS A 213 -16.77 -14.53 -16.76
C LYS A 213 -17.53 -15.32 -15.68
N THR A 214 -17.16 -15.17 -14.41
CA THR A 214 -17.79 -15.88 -13.28
C THR A 214 -19.08 -15.27 -12.78
N ILE A 215 -19.59 -14.20 -13.38
CA ILE A 215 -20.91 -13.65 -13.09
C ILE A 215 -21.90 -14.23 -14.11
N PRO A 216 -22.53 -15.40 -13.87
CA PRO A 216 -23.74 -15.72 -14.61
C PRO A 216 -24.74 -14.62 -14.27
N ILE A 217 -25.07 -13.82 -15.28
CA ILE A 217 -26.24 -12.94 -15.24
C ILE A 217 -27.44 -13.88 -15.12
N VAL A 218 -27.84 -14.18 -13.88
CA VAL A 218 -29.12 -14.82 -13.61
C VAL A 218 -30.16 -13.70 -13.77
N LEU A 219 -30.68 -13.60 -15.00
CA LEU A 219 -31.93 -12.89 -15.31
C LEU A 219 -33.11 -13.61 -14.64
#